data_AF-A0A2V9HVR5-F1
#
_entry.id   AF-A0A2V9HVR5-F1
#
_cell.length_a   1.000
_cell.length_b   1.000
_cell.length_c   1.000
_cell.angle_alpha   90.00
_cell.angle_beta   90.00
_cell.angle_gamma   90.00
#
_symmetry.space_group_name_H-M   'P 1'
#
loop_
_entity.id
_entity.type
_entity.pdbx_description
1 polymer ?
#
loop_
_entity_poly.entity_id
_entity_poly.type
_entity_poly.pdbx_seq_one_letter_code
_entity_poly.pdbx_strand_id
1 'polypeptide(L)'
;AVACAGIFPLIHTGRPWLAFYMMPYPSTMGIWPQFRSPLIWDVFAVSTYGTVSLMFWFVGLIPDLATLRDRSIRKPLKVIYGMLSLGWRGSARHWHRYQSAYLLLAGLATPLVLSVHTVVSFDFAIAIVPGWHTTIFPPYFVAGAIYSGFAMVLTIAIPLRKAYALEDFITMRHLDNMAKVMLATGLIVAYGYFFEFFLSLYSGNKFDVFLVQQRLHGPYAPFYFALILSNILVPQLLWSYKVRHNVVVLFLMSIVVNIGMWLERFVIVVISLTRDFVPSAWGRYSPTFWDWATLIGTMGMFATLLFLFVRVLPAISIAEMRELVAETSEEEK
;
A
#
# COMPACT_ATOMS: atom_id res chain seq x y z
N ALA A 1 4.13 -3.15 -6.21
CA ALA A 1 4.26 -2.11 -5.17
C ALA A 1 5.43 -2.42 -4.21
N VAL A 2 5.39 -3.54 -3.48
CA VAL A 2 6.45 -3.92 -2.50
C VAL A 2 7.85 -3.93 -3.10
N ALA A 3 8.01 -4.44 -4.33
CA ALA A 3 9.31 -4.43 -5.01
C ALA A 3 9.88 -3.02 -5.22
N CYS A 4 9.04 -2.01 -5.46
CA CYS A 4 9.48 -0.62 -5.57
C CYS A 4 9.78 -0.03 -4.18
N ALA A 5 8.95 -0.35 -3.18
CA ALA A 5 9.13 0.11 -1.80
C ALA A 5 10.43 -0.43 -1.18
N GLY A 6 10.74 -1.72 -1.38
CA GLY A 6 11.93 -2.37 -0.83
C GLY A 6 13.26 -1.85 -1.37
N ILE A 7 13.25 -1.04 -2.44
CA ILE A 7 14.46 -0.35 -2.91
C ILE A 7 14.85 0.78 -1.96
N PHE A 8 13.88 1.51 -1.40
CA PHE A 8 14.15 2.70 -0.58
C PHE A 8 14.97 2.40 0.67
N PRO A 9 14.66 1.37 1.50
CA PRO A 9 15.49 0.95 2.63
C PRO A 9 16.95 0.65 2.28
N LEU A 10 17.22 0.26 1.04
CA LEU A 10 18.57 -0.03 0.57
C LEU A 10 19.27 1.26 0.13
N ILE A 11 18.65 2.03 -0.77
CA ILE A 11 19.30 3.19 -1.40
C ILE A 11 19.38 4.43 -0.51
N HIS A 12 18.51 4.54 0.50
CA HIS A 12 18.59 5.68 1.43
C HIS A 12 19.75 5.55 2.42
N THR A 13 20.34 4.35 2.54
CA THR A 13 21.51 4.16 3.42
C THR A 13 22.74 4.75 2.76
N GLY A 14 23.60 5.42 3.54
CA GLY A 14 24.85 5.98 3.00
C GLY A 14 25.83 4.92 2.46
N ARG A 15 25.62 3.64 2.80
CA ARG A 15 26.45 2.50 2.36
C ARG A 15 25.57 1.30 1.97
N PRO A 16 24.87 1.34 0.83
CA PRO A 16 23.92 0.30 0.43
C PRO A 16 24.52 -1.10 0.32
N TRP A 17 25.81 -1.20 -0.03
CA TRP A 17 26.52 -2.48 -0.14
C TRP A 17 26.69 -3.21 1.20
N LEU A 18 26.46 -2.55 2.34
CA LEU A 18 26.49 -3.17 3.68
C LEU A 18 25.11 -3.57 4.20
N ALA A 19 24.05 -3.46 3.39
CA ALA A 19 22.68 -3.74 3.82
C ALA A 19 22.49 -5.17 4.38
N PHE A 20 23.34 -6.12 3.98
CA PHE A 20 23.29 -7.50 4.50
C PHE A 20 23.54 -7.60 6.02
N TYR A 21 24.18 -6.60 6.66
CA TYR A 21 24.33 -6.57 8.13
C TYR A 21 23.01 -6.35 8.89
N MET A 22 21.94 -5.94 8.21
CA MET A 22 20.62 -5.86 8.83
C MET A 22 19.97 -7.26 8.99
N MET A 23 20.48 -8.28 8.29
CA MET A 23 19.98 -9.64 8.40
C MET A 23 20.67 -10.39 9.55
N PRO A 24 19.95 -11.27 10.28
CA PRO A 24 20.52 -12.06 11.36
C PRO A 24 21.24 -13.28 10.80
N TYR A 25 22.53 -13.13 10.49
CA TYR A 25 23.37 -14.24 10.05
C TYR A 25 24.61 -14.39 10.95
N PRO A 26 25.10 -15.63 11.16
CA PRO A 26 26.31 -15.84 11.94
C PRO A 26 27.50 -15.25 11.19
N SER A 27 28.02 -14.13 11.69
CA SER A 27 29.16 -13.43 11.12
C SER A 27 30.46 -13.89 11.80
N THR A 28 31.57 -13.86 11.05
CA THR A 28 32.91 -14.13 11.60
C THR A 28 33.33 -13.15 12.69
N MET A 29 32.71 -11.97 12.72
CA MET A 29 32.93 -10.93 13.72
C MET A 29 32.02 -11.06 14.95
N GLY A 30 31.12 -12.05 14.99
CA GLY A 30 30.19 -12.26 16.12
C GLY A 30 29.16 -11.13 16.31
N ILE A 31 28.96 -10.28 15.31
CA ILE A 31 28.02 -9.16 15.35
C ILE A 31 26.62 -9.59 14.91
N TRP A 32 25.61 -8.94 15.49
CA TRP A 32 24.19 -9.15 15.23
C TRP A 32 23.47 -7.80 15.04
N PRO A 33 22.33 -7.77 14.32
CA PRO A 33 21.52 -6.56 14.21
C PRO A 33 20.92 -6.14 15.57
N GLN A 34 20.63 -4.85 15.72
CA GLN A 34 20.00 -4.29 16.92
C GLN A 34 18.47 -4.48 16.86
N PHE A 35 17.97 -5.54 17.50
CA PHE A 35 16.55 -5.88 17.53
C PHE A 35 15.65 -4.91 18.33
N ARG A 36 16.21 -3.87 18.96
CA ARG A 36 15.40 -2.78 19.54
C ARG A 36 15.08 -1.67 18.54
N SER A 37 15.73 -1.68 17.38
CA SER A 37 15.54 -0.66 16.34
C SER A 37 14.30 -0.99 15.50
N PRO A 38 13.32 -0.08 15.39
CA PRO A 38 12.17 -0.26 14.51
C PRO A 38 12.54 -0.46 13.04
N LEU A 39 13.64 0.16 12.58
CA LEU A 39 14.18 -0.06 11.23
C LEU A 39 14.59 -1.52 10.97
N ILE A 40 15.04 -2.24 12.00
CA ILE A 40 15.34 -3.67 11.86
C ILE A 40 14.04 -4.47 11.78
N TRP A 41 13.00 -4.07 12.51
CA TRP A 41 11.67 -4.68 12.38
C TRP A 41 11.10 -4.46 10.98
N ASP A 42 11.32 -3.29 10.37
CA ASP A 42 10.90 -3.01 8.99
C ASP A 42 11.53 -3.99 7.99
N VAL A 43 12.83 -4.31 8.14
CA VAL A 43 13.51 -5.33 7.31
C VAL A 43 12.78 -6.68 7.39
N PHE A 44 12.40 -7.13 8.59
CA PHE A 44 11.64 -8.37 8.75
C PHE A 44 10.19 -8.26 8.26
N ALA A 45 9.53 -7.14 8.52
CA ALA A 45 8.15 -6.90 8.13
C ALA A 45 8.02 -6.88 6.61
N VAL A 46 8.83 -6.08 5.91
CA VAL A 46 8.79 -5.96 4.44
C VAL A 46 9.24 -7.24 3.75
N SER A 47 10.28 -7.93 4.25
CA SER A 47 10.72 -9.20 3.66
C SER A 47 9.69 -10.31 3.82
N THR A 48 9.09 -10.43 5.01
CA THR A 48 8.01 -11.40 5.28
C THR A 48 6.77 -11.05 4.46
N TYR A 49 6.38 -9.77 4.43
CA TYR A 49 5.25 -9.29 3.65
C TYR A 49 5.42 -9.55 2.15
N GLY A 50 6.59 -9.22 1.60
CA GLY A 50 6.91 -9.48 0.20
C GLY A 50 6.85 -10.97 -0.14
N THR A 51 7.42 -11.82 0.73
CA THR A 51 7.44 -13.27 0.54
C THR A 51 6.05 -13.88 0.64
N VAL A 52 5.29 -13.58 1.71
CA VAL A 52 3.94 -14.11 1.92
C VAL A 52 2.98 -13.60 0.85
N SER A 53 3.07 -12.33 0.45
CA SER A 53 2.24 -11.78 -0.63
C SER A 53 2.53 -12.47 -1.96
N LEU A 54 3.82 -12.69 -2.28
CA LEU A 54 4.21 -13.42 -3.48
C LEU A 54 3.70 -14.86 -3.46
N MET A 55 3.82 -15.55 -2.33
CA MET A 55 3.32 -16.92 -2.16
C MET A 55 1.79 -16.99 -2.28
N PHE A 56 1.06 -16.12 -1.58
CA PHE A 56 -0.40 -16.08 -1.63
C PHE A 56 -0.91 -15.84 -3.04
N TRP A 57 -0.37 -14.82 -3.71
CA TRP A 57 -0.70 -14.50 -5.09
C TRP A 57 -0.32 -15.62 -6.06
N PHE A 58 0.87 -16.20 -5.92
CA PHE A 58 1.31 -17.29 -6.79
C PHE A 58 0.47 -18.55 -6.61
N VAL A 59 0.15 -18.93 -5.37
CA VAL A 59 -0.75 -20.07 -5.09
C VAL A 59 -2.09 -19.85 -5.74
N GLY A 60 -2.69 -18.66 -5.61
CA GLY A 60 -3.95 -18.30 -6.27
C GLY A 60 -3.91 -18.42 -7.80
N LEU A 61 -2.75 -18.19 -8.42
CA LEU A 61 -2.56 -18.30 -9.86
C LEU A 61 -2.36 -19.74 -10.36
N ILE A 62 -2.09 -20.73 -9.50
CA ILE A 62 -1.78 -22.10 -9.94
C ILE A 62 -2.88 -22.70 -10.86
N PRO A 63 -4.18 -22.62 -10.51
CA PRO A 63 -5.25 -23.15 -11.37
C PRO A 63 -5.41 -22.37 -12.69
N ASP A 64 -5.17 -21.06 -12.66
CA ASP A 64 -5.29 -20.19 -13.82
C ASP A 64 -4.15 -20.41 -14.82
N LEU A 65 -2.93 -20.57 -14.31
CA LEU A 65 -1.75 -20.94 -15.10
C LEU A 65 -1.94 -22.30 -15.78
N ALA A 66 -2.62 -23.24 -15.13
CA ALA A 66 -2.99 -24.50 -15.75
C ALA A 66 -3.97 -24.30 -16.92
N THR A 67 -4.94 -23.40 -16.78
CA THR A 67 -5.87 -23.04 -17.86
C THR A 67 -5.11 -22.39 -19.04
N LEU A 68 -4.15 -21.50 -18.77
CA LEU A 68 -3.31 -20.88 -19.79
C LEU A 68 -2.39 -21.90 -20.49
N ARG A 69 -1.80 -22.84 -19.73
CA ARG A 69 -1.02 -23.96 -20.28
C ARG A 69 -1.85 -24.77 -21.27
N ASP A 70 -3.09 -25.11 -20.90
CA ASP A 70 -3.93 -25.98 -21.71
C ASP A 70 -4.48 -25.27 -22.95
N ARG A 71 -4.66 -23.95 -22.90
CA ARG A 71 -5.03 -23.11 -24.06
C ARG A 71 -3.85 -22.62 -24.92
N SER A 72 -2.61 -22.80 -24.47
CA SER A 72 -1.43 -22.28 -25.18
C SER A 72 -1.10 -23.08 -26.44
N ILE A 73 -1.17 -22.41 -27.59
CA ILE A 73 -0.82 -22.99 -28.91
C ILE A 73 0.71 -23.11 -29.06
N ARG A 74 1.47 -22.12 -28.56
CA ARG A 74 2.94 -22.08 -28.69
C ARG A 74 3.61 -22.99 -27.69
N LYS A 75 4.42 -23.94 -28.17
CA LYS A 75 5.21 -24.88 -27.34
C LYS A 75 6.01 -24.20 -26.21
N PRO A 76 6.79 -23.12 -26.41
CA PRO A 76 7.55 -22.51 -25.32
C PRO A 76 6.65 -21.95 -24.22
N LEU A 77 5.53 -21.29 -24.58
CA LEU A 77 4.57 -20.77 -23.61
C LEU A 77 3.88 -21.90 -22.84
N LYS A 78 3.53 -23.00 -23.52
CA LYS A 78 2.96 -24.19 -22.87
C LYS A 78 3.91 -24.81 -21.86
N VAL A 79 5.22 -24.84 -22.14
CA VAL A 79 6.24 -25.32 -21.19
C VAL A 79 6.36 -24.37 -20.00
N ILE A 80 6.44 -23.05 -20.24
CA ILE A 80 6.55 -22.04 -19.17
C ILE A 80 5.33 -22.09 -18.24
N TYR A 81 4.12 -21.98 -18.78
CA TYR A 81 2.89 -22.10 -17.97
C TYR A 81 2.75 -23.49 -17.35
N GLY A 82 3.25 -24.53 -18.03
CA GLY A 82 3.35 -25.89 -17.49
C GLY A 82 4.16 -25.98 -16.22
N MET A 83 5.37 -25.43 -16.23
CA MET A 83 6.25 -25.37 -15.06
C MET A 83 5.62 -24.53 -13.94
N LEU A 84 5.10 -23.35 -14.26
CA LEU A 84 4.48 -22.46 -13.27
C LEU A 84 3.19 -23.03 -12.66
N SER A 85 2.45 -23.87 -13.40
CA SER A 85 1.25 -24.55 -12.89
C SER A 85 1.53 -25.71 -11.93
N LEU A 86 2.80 -26.05 -11.66
CA LEU A 86 3.23 -27.12 -10.75
C LEU A 86 2.52 -28.48 -10.98
N GLY A 87 2.20 -28.78 -12.24
CA GLY A 87 1.50 -30.03 -12.59
C GLY A 87 0.03 -30.07 -12.13
N TRP A 88 -0.63 -28.93 -11.98
CA TRP A 88 -2.05 -28.86 -11.64
C TRP A 88 -2.93 -29.58 -12.68
N ARG A 89 -3.79 -30.49 -12.18
CA ARG A 89 -4.69 -31.35 -12.96
C ARG A 89 -6.18 -31.12 -12.66
N GLY A 90 -6.51 -30.23 -11.72
CA GLY A 90 -7.89 -30.00 -11.29
C GLY A 90 -8.56 -31.17 -10.56
N SER A 91 -7.79 -32.08 -9.94
CA SER A 91 -8.38 -33.18 -9.16
C SER A 91 -9.08 -32.67 -7.89
N ALA A 92 -10.11 -33.37 -7.42
CA ALA A 92 -10.80 -33.00 -6.17
C ALA A 92 -9.86 -32.89 -4.96
N ARG A 93 -8.83 -33.75 -4.89
CA ARG A 93 -7.79 -33.69 -3.85
C ARG A 93 -6.95 -32.41 -3.94
N HIS A 94 -6.67 -31.93 -5.15
CA HIS A 94 -5.93 -30.67 -5.35
C HIS A 94 -6.78 -29.48 -4.89
N TRP A 95 -8.05 -29.44 -5.28
CA TRP A 95 -8.99 -28.38 -4.89
C TRP A 95 -9.18 -28.30 -3.38
N HIS A 96 -9.41 -29.44 -2.71
CA HIS A 96 -9.56 -29.47 -1.26
C HIS A 96 -8.32 -28.94 -0.52
N ARG A 97 -7.12 -29.32 -0.96
CA ARG A 97 -5.87 -28.81 -0.37
C ARG A 97 -5.62 -27.34 -0.70
N TYR A 98 -5.94 -26.93 -1.92
CA TYR A 98 -5.80 -25.56 -2.38
C TYR A 98 -6.69 -24.61 -1.57
N GLN A 99 -7.98 -24.94 -1.40
CA GLN A 99 -8.91 -24.12 -0.61
C GLN A 99 -8.43 -23.97 0.84
N SER A 100 -8.01 -25.07 1.48
CA SER A 100 -7.44 -25.02 2.84
C SER A 100 -6.18 -24.14 2.91
N ALA A 101 -5.25 -24.30 1.97
CA ALA A 101 -4.03 -23.50 1.93
C ALA A 101 -4.32 -22.01 1.66
N TYR A 102 -5.24 -21.72 0.74
CA TYR A 102 -5.64 -20.36 0.38
C TYR A 102 -6.33 -19.65 1.54
N LEU A 103 -7.23 -20.33 2.25
CA LEU A 103 -7.88 -19.82 3.46
C LEU A 103 -6.86 -19.53 4.57
N LEU A 104 -5.94 -20.47 4.82
CA LEU A 104 -4.89 -20.29 5.82
C LEU A 104 -3.97 -19.12 5.49
N LEU A 105 -3.55 -18.98 4.23
CA LEU A 105 -2.73 -17.86 3.79
C LEU A 105 -3.49 -16.54 3.88
N ALA A 106 -4.77 -16.48 3.54
CA ALA A 106 -5.61 -15.29 3.72
C ALA A 106 -5.73 -14.90 5.21
N GLY A 107 -5.95 -15.90 6.07
CA GLY A 107 -5.99 -15.74 7.53
C GLY A 107 -4.67 -15.25 8.12
N LEU A 108 -3.53 -15.69 7.59
CA LEU A 108 -2.20 -15.22 8.01
C LEU A 108 -1.82 -13.86 7.43
N ALA A 109 -2.22 -13.58 6.19
CA ALA A 109 -1.92 -12.33 5.50
C ALA A 109 -2.64 -11.13 6.13
N THR A 110 -3.87 -11.33 6.64
CA THR A 110 -4.66 -10.26 7.27
C THR A 110 -3.94 -9.61 8.46
N PRO A 111 -3.54 -10.33 9.53
CA PRO A 111 -2.79 -9.74 10.64
C PRO A 111 -1.40 -9.27 10.21
N LEU A 112 -0.79 -9.90 9.19
CA LEU A 112 0.49 -9.46 8.65
C LEU A 112 0.40 -8.07 8.01
N VAL A 113 -0.65 -7.79 7.22
CA VAL A 113 -0.86 -6.46 6.62
C VAL A 113 -1.01 -5.39 7.69
N LEU A 114 -1.77 -5.68 8.75
CA LEU A 114 -1.95 -4.77 9.88
C LEU A 114 -0.62 -4.55 10.63
N SER A 115 0.15 -5.61 10.86
CA SER A 115 1.40 -5.53 11.60
C SER A 115 2.50 -4.83 10.80
N VAL A 116 2.60 -5.03 9.49
CA VAL A 116 3.63 -4.40 8.64
C VAL A 116 3.49 -2.89 8.65
N HIS A 117 2.27 -2.37 8.41
CA HIS A 117 2.05 -0.92 8.46
C HIS A 117 2.16 -0.34 9.87
N THR A 118 1.88 -1.14 10.90
CA THR A 118 2.15 -0.78 12.29
C THR A 118 3.67 -0.68 12.55
N VAL A 119 4.46 -1.62 12.06
CA VAL A 119 5.93 -1.60 12.20
C VAL A 119 6.53 -0.39 11.51
N VAL A 120 6.12 -0.09 10.27
CA VAL A 120 6.54 1.14 9.58
C VAL A 120 6.13 2.40 10.36
N SER A 121 4.96 2.39 11.01
CA SER A 121 4.56 3.51 11.85
C SER A 121 5.42 3.65 13.11
N PHE A 122 5.98 2.55 13.63
CA PHE A 122 6.84 2.54 14.80
C PHE A 122 8.19 3.21 14.55
N ASP A 123 8.66 3.27 13.30
CA ASP A 123 9.84 4.07 12.93
C ASP A 123 9.69 5.55 13.32
N PHE A 124 8.45 6.05 13.33
CA PHE A 124 8.11 7.39 13.78
C PHE A 124 7.69 7.38 15.26
N ALA A 125 6.71 6.55 15.63
CA ALA A 125 6.07 6.59 16.95
C ALA A 125 7.03 6.36 18.13
N ILE A 126 8.09 5.59 17.93
CA ILE A 126 9.08 5.29 18.97
C ILE A 126 10.11 6.43 19.11
N ALA A 127 10.30 7.25 18.07
CA ALA A 127 11.15 8.41 18.16
C ALA A 127 10.57 9.44 19.14
N ILE A 128 11.46 10.24 19.74
CA ILE A 128 11.09 11.30 20.70
C ILE A 128 10.70 12.62 20.03
N VAL A 129 10.70 12.68 18.69
CA VAL A 129 10.47 13.90 17.93
C VAL A 129 9.03 14.41 18.15
N PRO A 130 8.81 15.71 18.39
CA PRO A 130 7.47 16.28 18.52
C PRO A 130 6.63 15.99 17.28
N GLY A 131 5.39 15.54 17.49
CA GLY A 131 4.50 15.08 16.41
C GLY A 131 4.80 13.70 15.84
N TRP A 132 5.93 13.07 16.15
CA TRP A 132 6.13 11.65 15.87
C TRP A 132 5.78 10.79 17.08
N HIS A 133 6.14 11.25 18.28
CA HIS A 133 5.91 10.51 19.52
C HIS A 133 4.42 10.49 19.91
N THR A 134 3.65 9.62 19.26
CA THR A 134 2.20 9.49 19.50
C THR A 134 1.74 8.04 19.36
N THR A 135 0.76 7.66 20.17
CA THR A 135 0.24 6.30 20.26
C THR A 135 -0.83 6.01 19.20
N ILE A 136 -1.35 7.03 18.51
CA ILE A 136 -2.40 6.86 17.49
C ILE A 136 -1.83 6.42 16.13
N PHE A 137 -0.53 6.54 15.91
CA PHE A 137 0.10 6.27 14.62
C PHE A 137 -0.12 4.86 14.06
N PRO A 138 0.00 3.77 14.84
CA PRO A 138 -0.23 2.43 14.30
C PRO A 138 -1.58 2.22 13.60
N PRO A 139 -2.74 2.42 14.26
CA PRO A 139 -4.03 2.25 13.58
C PRO A 139 -4.26 3.32 12.49
N TYR A 140 -3.74 4.53 12.69
CA TYR A 140 -3.86 5.63 11.73
C TYR A 140 -3.10 5.35 10.42
N PHE A 141 -1.86 4.86 10.48
CA PHE A 141 -1.06 4.50 9.30
C PHE A 141 -1.67 3.31 8.56
N VAL A 142 -2.22 2.33 9.29
CA VAL A 142 -2.95 1.21 8.69
C VAL A 142 -4.19 1.71 7.92
N ALA A 143 -5.00 2.58 8.52
CA ALA A 143 -6.15 3.17 7.84
C ALA A 143 -5.72 3.96 6.59
N GLY A 144 -4.62 4.72 6.70
CA GLY A 144 -4.03 5.43 5.57
C GLY A 144 -3.52 4.50 4.45
N ALA A 145 -2.94 3.36 4.81
CA ALA A 145 -2.50 2.37 3.83
C ALA A 145 -3.69 1.78 3.05
N ILE A 146 -4.80 1.46 3.73
CA ILE A 146 -6.02 1.00 3.06
C ILE A 146 -6.60 2.12 2.19
N TYR A 147 -6.67 3.34 2.72
CA TYR A 147 -7.20 4.51 2.01
C TYR A 147 -6.46 4.80 0.69
N SER A 148 -5.13 4.92 0.73
CA SER A 148 -4.30 5.10 -0.47
C SER A 148 -4.26 3.85 -1.37
N GLY A 149 -4.31 2.66 -0.79
CA GLY A 149 -4.35 1.39 -1.53
C GLY A 149 -5.59 1.30 -2.43
N PHE A 150 -6.78 1.54 -1.88
CA PHE A 150 -8.02 1.54 -2.67
C PHE A 150 -8.05 2.65 -3.72
N ALA A 151 -7.49 3.82 -3.41
CA ALA A 151 -7.33 4.89 -4.40
C ALA A 151 -6.40 4.46 -5.56
N MET A 152 -5.27 3.81 -5.26
CA MET A 152 -4.39 3.26 -6.30
C MET A 152 -5.09 2.17 -7.13
N VAL A 153 -5.86 1.28 -6.50
CA VAL A 153 -6.64 0.25 -7.20
C VAL A 153 -7.64 0.89 -8.16
N LEU A 154 -8.39 1.92 -7.74
CA LEU A 154 -9.30 2.65 -8.62
C LEU A 154 -8.57 3.31 -9.80
N THR A 155 -7.41 3.91 -9.54
CA THR A 155 -6.57 4.57 -10.56
C THR A 155 -6.11 3.58 -11.64
N ILE A 156 -5.93 2.30 -11.30
CA ILE A 156 -5.52 1.25 -12.24
C ILE A 156 -6.73 0.56 -12.88
N ALA A 157 -7.71 0.17 -12.07
CA ALA A 157 -8.85 -0.63 -12.50
C ALA A 157 -9.76 0.14 -13.47
N ILE A 158 -9.95 1.45 -13.29
CA ILE A 158 -10.82 2.25 -14.16
C ILE A 158 -10.29 2.31 -15.62
N PRO A 159 -9.02 2.69 -15.87
CA PRO A 159 -8.45 2.63 -17.21
C PRO A 159 -8.40 1.21 -17.78
N LEU A 160 -8.01 0.20 -17.00
CA LEU A 160 -7.97 -1.20 -17.46
C LEU A 160 -9.36 -1.72 -17.83
N ARG A 161 -10.38 -1.37 -17.04
CA ARG A 161 -11.79 -1.69 -17.32
C ARG A 161 -12.19 -1.22 -18.71
N LYS A 162 -11.80 0.01 -19.10
CA LYS A 162 -12.15 0.55 -20.41
C LYS A 162 -11.27 0.01 -21.54
N ALA A 163 -9.97 -0.10 -21.32
CA ALA A 163 -9.00 -0.51 -22.34
C ALA A 163 -9.15 -1.99 -22.76
N TYR A 164 -9.48 -2.87 -21.81
CA TYR A 164 -9.64 -4.31 -22.04
C TYR A 164 -11.12 -4.76 -22.11
N ALA A 165 -12.06 -3.81 -22.15
CA ALA A 165 -13.50 -4.08 -22.17
C ALA A 165 -13.97 -5.02 -21.03
N LEU A 166 -13.43 -4.83 -19.82
CA LEU A 166 -13.75 -5.64 -18.63
C LEU A 166 -14.96 -5.08 -17.87
N GLU A 167 -15.87 -4.41 -18.57
CA GLU A 167 -16.98 -3.66 -17.99
C GLU A 167 -18.01 -4.56 -17.29
N ASP A 168 -18.18 -5.79 -17.79
CA ASP A 168 -19.08 -6.81 -17.26
C ASP A 168 -18.51 -7.53 -16.05
N PHE A 169 -17.18 -7.61 -15.93
CA PHE A 169 -16.49 -8.18 -14.77
C PHE A 169 -16.34 -7.15 -13.64
N ILE A 170 -15.80 -5.97 -13.96
CA ILE A 170 -15.63 -4.87 -13.02
C ILE A 170 -16.86 -3.97 -13.10
N THR A 171 -17.95 -4.41 -12.49
CA THR A 171 -19.22 -3.68 -12.50
C THR A 171 -19.19 -2.41 -11.64
N MET A 172 -20.20 -1.53 -11.80
CA MET A 172 -20.34 -0.33 -10.95
C MET A 172 -20.48 -0.65 -9.46
N ARG A 173 -20.98 -1.83 -9.10
CA ARG A 173 -21.05 -2.27 -7.70
C ARG A 173 -19.67 -2.37 -7.07
N HIS A 174 -18.67 -2.84 -7.82
CA HIS A 174 -17.28 -2.88 -7.35
C HIS A 174 -16.74 -1.48 -7.11
N LEU A 175 -16.96 -0.55 -8.05
CA LEU A 175 -16.50 0.84 -7.92
C LEU A 175 -17.18 1.57 -6.74
N ASP A 176 -18.49 1.40 -6.56
CA ASP A 176 -19.23 2.01 -5.44
C ASP A 176 -18.80 1.44 -4.08
N ASN A 177 -18.57 0.12 -3.99
CA ASN A 177 -18.06 -0.51 -2.77
C ASN A 177 -16.64 -0.04 -2.44
N MET A 178 -15.75 0.03 -3.44
CA MET A 178 -14.40 0.57 -3.24
C MET A 178 -14.44 2.03 -2.78
N ALA A 179 -15.33 2.84 -3.35
CA ALA A 179 -15.52 4.23 -2.95
C ALA A 179 -16.04 4.35 -1.50
N LYS A 180 -16.93 3.46 -1.06
CA LYS A 180 -17.41 3.40 0.34
C LYS A 180 -16.30 3.01 1.31
N VAL A 181 -15.48 2.01 0.97
CA VAL A 181 -14.34 1.60 1.80
C VAL A 181 -13.33 2.75 1.90
N MET A 182 -13.02 3.41 0.77
CA MET A 182 -12.16 4.58 0.71
C MET A 182 -12.71 5.74 1.57
N LEU A 183 -14.02 5.99 1.53
CA LEU A 183 -14.65 6.99 2.41
C LEU A 183 -14.52 6.60 3.89
N ALA A 184 -14.84 5.35 4.23
CA ALA A 184 -14.80 4.87 5.61
C ALA A 184 -13.38 5.00 6.20
N THR A 185 -12.35 4.57 5.47
CA THR A 185 -10.96 4.69 5.94
C THR A 185 -10.45 6.13 5.91
N GLY A 186 -10.89 6.94 4.94
CA GLY A 186 -10.60 8.37 4.90
C GLY A 186 -11.13 9.12 6.14
N LEU A 187 -12.28 8.71 6.69
CA LEU A 187 -12.81 9.26 7.94
C LEU A 187 -11.96 8.87 9.16
N ILE A 188 -11.39 7.66 9.18
CA ILE A 188 -10.45 7.23 10.24
C ILE A 188 -9.16 8.06 10.16
N VAL A 189 -8.66 8.32 8.97
CA VAL A 189 -7.50 9.20 8.75
C VAL A 189 -7.81 10.63 9.18
N ALA A 190 -8.99 11.16 8.83
CA ALA A 190 -9.45 12.49 9.26
C ALA A 190 -9.57 12.58 10.79
N TYR A 191 -10.09 11.53 11.44
CA TYR A 191 -10.09 11.41 12.90
C TYR A 191 -8.66 11.44 13.47
N GLY A 192 -7.70 10.75 12.84
CA GLY A 192 -6.30 10.81 13.23
C GLY A 192 -5.72 12.22 13.21
N TYR A 193 -5.97 12.99 12.14
CA TYR A 193 -5.52 14.39 12.07
C TYR A 193 -6.15 15.27 13.16
N PHE A 194 -7.46 15.12 13.37
CA PHE A 194 -8.17 15.89 14.39
C PHE A 194 -7.67 15.53 15.80
N PHE A 195 -7.47 14.24 16.07
CA PHE A 195 -7.00 13.75 17.35
C PHE A 195 -5.56 14.20 17.64
N GLU A 196 -4.67 14.18 16.64
CA GLU A 196 -3.31 14.71 16.78
C GLU A 196 -3.33 16.21 17.09
N PHE A 197 -4.11 16.99 16.33
CA PHE A 197 -4.27 18.42 16.58
C PHE A 197 -4.82 18.70 17.98
N PHE A 198 -5.84 17.95 18.41
CA PHE A 198 -6.44 18.05 19.73
C PHE A 198 -5.43 17.72 20.83
N LEU A 199 -4.72 16.58 20.72
CA LEU A 199 -3.73 16.17 21.73
C LEU A 199 -2.55 17.14 21.83
N SER A 200 -2.08 17.70 20.70
CA SER A 200 -1.02 18.70 20.74
C SER A 200 -1.41 19.94 21.55
N LEU A 201 -2.67 20.37 21.46
CA LEU A 201 -3.19 21.48 22.27
C LEU A 201 -3.50 21.06 23.71
N TYR A 202 -4.08 19.88 23.90
CA TYR A 202 -4.48 19.35 25.20
C TYR A 202 -3.29 19.00 26.11
N SER A 203 -2.21 18.46 25.53
CA SER A 203 -0.96 18.13 26.23
C SER A 203 -0.33 19.36 26.91
N GLY A 204 -0.51 20.55 26.33
CA GLY A 204 0.11 21.78 26.82
C GLY A 204 1.64 21.82 26.65
N ASN A 205 2.24 20.82 26.01
CA ASN A 205 3.66 20.81 25.67
C ASN A 205 3.96 21.90 24.63
N LYS A 206 4.89 22.81 24.98
CA LYS A 206 5.29 23.93 24.13
C LYS A 206 5.75 23.48 22.74
N PHE A 207 6.41 22.33 22.63
CA PHE A 207 6.91 21.82 21.34
C PHE A 207 5.80 21.27 20.45
N ASP A 208 4.81 20.56 21.01
CA ASP A 208 3.68 20.04 20.25
C ASP A 208 2.73 21.16 19.81
N VAL A 209 2.49 22.15 20.68
CA VAL A 209 1.74 23.37 20.31
C VAL A 209 2.48 24.16 19.23
N PHE A 210 3.80 24.27 19.34
CA PHE A 210 4.61 24.92 18.31
C PHE A 210 4.53 24.17 16.97
N LEU A 211 4.54 22.84 16.96
CA LEU A 211 4.36 22.07 15.74
C LEU A 211 3.02 22.36 15.06
N VAL A 212 1.93 22.47 15.83
CA VAL A 212 0.62 22.89 15.28
C VAL A 212 0.71 24.27 14.63
N GLN A 213 1.36 25.23 15.29
CA GLN A 213 1.59 26.56 14.71
C GLN A 213 2.46 26.49 13.44
N GLN A 214 3.45 25.60 13.38
CA GLN A 214 4.26 25.39 12.18
C GLN A 214 3.46 24.78 11.03
N ARG A 215 2.53 23.86 11.31
CA ARG A 215 1.65 23.28 10.29
C ARG A 215 0.67 24.33 9.73
N LEU A 216 0.16 25.23 10.57
CA LEU A 216 -0.82 26.26 10.16
C LEU A 216 -0.19 27.52 9.55
N HIS A 217 0.95 27.97 10.07
CA HIS A 217 1.56 29.27 9.72
C HIS A 217 3.03 29.19 9.32
N GLY A 218 3.63 28.00 9.36
CA GLY A 218 5.03 27.80 9.01
C GLY A 218 5.29 27.84 7.49
N PRO A 219 6.57 27.70 7.08
CA PRO A 219 6.98 27.78 5.68
C PRO A 219 6.36 26.68 4.80
N TYR A 220 5.94 25.56 5.40
CA TYR A 220 5.30 24.43 4.72
C TYR A 220 3.77 24.41 4.90
N ALA A 221 3.16 25.46 5.45
CA ALA A 221 1.71 25.52 5.65
C ALA A 221 0.86 25.24 4.39
N PRO A 222 1.24 25.68 3.17
CA PRO A 222 0.51 25.33 1.95
C PRO A 222 0.37 23.81 1.73
N PHE A 223 1.40 23.03 2.09
CA PHE A 223 1.35 21.56 1.98
C PHE A 223 0.38 20.96 2.99
N TYR A 224 0.31 21.52 4.20
CA TYR A 224 -0.68 21.10 5.21
C TYR A 224 -2.11 21.43 4.79
N PHE A 225 -2.36 22.62 4.23
CA PHE A 225 -3.70 22.95 3.70
C PHE A 225 -4.08 22.09 2.49
N ALA A 226 -3.13 21.82 1.59
CA ALA A 226 -3.35 20.90 0.47
C ALA A 226 -3.66 19.47 0.96
N LEU A 227 -3.00 19.01 2.02
CA LEU A 227 -3.30 17.76 2.70
C LEU A 227 -4.75 17.72 3.22
N ILE A 228 -5.16 18.72 4.00
CA ILE A 228 -6.52 18.80 4.55
C ILE A 228 -7.57 18.84 3.43
N LEU A 229 -7.32 19.62 2.37
CA LEU A 229 -8.21 19.70 1.22
C LEU A 229 -8.36 18.34 0.52
N SER A 230 -7.25 17.67 0.23
CA SER A 230 -7.23 16.42 -0.54
C SER A 230 -7.71 15.20 0.24
N ASN A 231 -7.38 15.07 1.53
CA ASN A 231 -7.71 13.89 2.32
C ASN A 231 -8.96 14.04 3.20
N ILE A 232 -9.36 15.26 3.56
CA ILE A 232 -10.56 15.47 4.38
C ILE A 232 -11.70 16.00 3.51
N LEU A 233 -11.53 17.15 2.86
CA LEU A 233 -12.63 17.89 2.23
C LEU A 233 -13.12 17.23 0.93
N VAL A 234 -12.23 16.96 -0.02
CA VAL A 234 -12.59 16.38 -1.32
C VAL A 234 -13.27 15.00 -1.18
N PRO A 235 -12.80 14.08 -0.31
CA PRO A 235 -13.40 12.76 -0.16
C PRO A 235 -14.79 12.79 0.48
N GLN A 236 -15.20 13.87 1.17
CA GLN A 236 -16.59 13.98 1.66
C GLN A 236 -17.61 14.00 0.51
N LEU A 237 -17.20 14.35 -0.71
CA LEU A 237 -18.07 14.25 -1.88
C LEU A 237 -18.53 12.81 -2.13
N LEU A 238 -17.79 11.81 -1.67
CA LEU A 238 -18.15 10.40 -1.76
C LEU A 238 -19.39 10.02 -0.96
N TRP A 239 -19.92 10.85 -0.06
CA TRP A 239 -21.21 10.60 0.57
C TRP A 239 -22.36 10.57 -0.45
N SER A 240 -22.23 11.37 -1.52
CA SER A 240 -23.22 11.45 -2.58
C SER A 240 -23.16 10.21 -3.49
N TYR A 241 -24.31 9.54 -3.63
CA TYR A 241 -24.48 8.43 -4.57
C TYR A 241 -24.13 8.82 -6.01
N LYS A 242 -24.50 10.04 -6.43
CA LYS A 242 -24.22 10.55 -7.79
C LYS A 242 -22.73 10.65 -8.08
N VAL A 243 -21.93 11.00 -7.06
CA VAL A 243 -20.47 11.11 -7.18
C VAL A 243 -19.86 9.71 -7.27
N ARG A 244 -20.28 8.77 -6.42
CA ARG A 244 -19.79 7.38 -6.46
C ARG A 244 -20.17 6.62 -7.72
N HIS A 245 -21.29 6.99 -8.37
CA HIS A 245 -21.71 6.36 -9.62
C HIS A 245 -21.15 7.03 -10.89
N ASN A 246 -20.26 8.01 -10.74
CA ASN A 246 -19.57 8.64 -11.87
C ASN A 246 -18.11 8.18 -11.94
N VAL A 247 -17.81 7.34 -12.94
CA VAL A 247 -16.48 6.73 -13.14
C VAL A 247 -15.36 7.78 -13.30
N VAL A 248 -15.62 8.87 -14.02
CA VAL A 248 -14.62 9.92 -14.24
C VAL A 248 -14.30 10.65 -12.94
N VAL A 249 -15.33 10.94 -12.14
CA VAL A 249 -15.15 11.59 -10.84
C VAL A 249 -14.40 10.68 -9.87
N LEU A 250 -14.71 9.39 -9.83
CA LEU A 250 -13.97 8.41 -9.03
C LEU A 250 -12.49 8.33 -9.42
N PHE A 251 -12.18 8.35 -10.72
CA PHE A 251 -10.81 8.32 -11.21
C PHE A 251 -10.03 9.60 -10.82
N LEU A 252 -10.61 10.78 -11.01
CA LEU A 252 -9.97 12.03 -10.59
C LEU A 252 -9.78 12.08 -9.08
N MET A 253 -10.79 11.62 -8.33
CA MET A 253 -10.70 11.57 -6.88
C MET A 253 -9.62 10.62 -6.40
N SER A 254 -9.47 9.45 -7.03
CA SER A 254 -8.43 8.49 -6.63
C SER A 254 -7.02 9.05 -6.83
N ILE A 255 -6.80 9.87 -7.86
CA ILE A 255 -5.54 10.61 -8.05
C ILE A 255 -5.34 11.64 -6.93
N VAL A 256 -6.37 12.44 -6.62
CA VAL A 256 -6.31 13.45 -5.55
C VAL A 256 -5.98 12.81 -4.20
N VAL A 257 -6.61 11.68 -3.88
CA VAL A 257 -6.35 10.92 -2.65
C VAL A 257 -4.90 10.43 -2.63
N ASN A 258 -4.39 9.85 -3.72
CA ASN A 258 -3.00 9.38 -3.75
C ASN A 258 -1.99 10.53 -3.55
N ILE A 259 -2.25 11.71 -4.14
CA ILE A 259 -1.43 12.91 -3.93
C ILE A 259 -1.53 13.37 -2.47
N GLY A 260 -2.74 13.42 -1.91
CA GLY A 260 -2.97 13.79 -0.51
C GLY A 260 -2.27 12.85 0.47
N MET A 261 -2.27 11.55 0.19
CA MET A 261 -1.58 10.55 0.99
C MET A 261 -0.05 10.63 0.87
N TRP A 262 0.48 11.06 -0.28
CA TRP A 262 1.89 11.41 -0.39
C TRP A 262 2.22 12.66 0.45
N LEU A 263 1.37 13.70 0.37
CA LEU A 263 1.51 14.93 1.17
C LEU A 263 1.44 14.64 2.67
N GLU A 264 0.63 13.69 3.11
CA GLU A 264 0.56 13.29 4.52
C GLU A 264 1.92 12.83 5.04
N ARG A 265 2.59 11.93 4.32
CA ARG A 265 3.89 11.40 4.74
C ARG A 265 4.95 12.50 4.67
N PHE A 266 4.89 13.36 3.65
CA PHE A 266 5.75 14.53 3.57
C PHE A 266 5.55 15.47 4.78
N VAL A 267 4.31 15.77 5.15
CA VAL A 267 3.97 16.62 6.30
C VAL A 267 4.46 16.01 7.60
N ILE A 268 4.18 14.73 7.84
CA ILE A 268 4.61 14.02 9.06
C ILE A 268 6.13 14.05 9.17
N VAL A 269 6.86 13.73 8.09
CA VAL A 269 8.31 13.60 8.13
C VAL A 269 9.02 14.95 8.10
N VAL A 270 8.77 15.77 7.09
CA VAL A 270 9.55 16.98 6.82
C VAL A 270 9.20 18.11 7.78
N ILE A 271 7.92 18.35 8.06
CA ILE A 271 7.53 19.47 8.92
C ILE A 271 7.98 19.21 10.36
N SER A 272 7.86 17.97 10.84
CA SER A 272 8.27 17.60 12.21
C SER A 272 9.80 17.60 12.40
N LEU A 273 10.59 17.32 11.35
CA LEU A 273 12.06 17.30 11.44
C LEU A 273 12.74 18.64 11.14
N THR A 274 12.15 19.50 10.30
CA THR A 274 12.79 20.77 9.94
C THR A 274 12.84 21.77 11.10
N ARG A 275 11.92 21.65 12.06
CA ARG A 275 11.87 22.47 13.27
C ARG A 275 11.43 21.64 14.47
N ASP A 276 12.41 21.15 15.22
CA ASP A 276 12.23 20.30 16.40
C ASP A 276 12.54 21.07 17.71
N PHE A 277 13.18 20.41 18.67
CA PHE A 277 13.54 20.95 19.98
C PHE A 277 14.53 22.11 19.95
N VAL A 278 15.52 22.11 19.04
CA VAL A 278 16.67 23.03 19.13
C VAL A 278 16.65 24.04 17.98
N PRO A 279 16.41 25.34 18.25
CA PRO A 279 16.34 26.35 17.19
C PRO A 279 17.57 26.47 16.30
N SER A 280 18.78 26.18 16.81
CA SER A 280 20.01 26.22 16.01
C SER A 280 20.12 25.10 14.99
N ALA A 281 19.33 24.02 15.12
CA ALA A 281 19.28 22.90 14.19
C ALA A 281 18.16 23.07 13.14
N TRP A 282 17.40 24.17 13.19
CA TRP A 282 16.29 24.37 12.26
C TRP A 282 16.77 24.54 10.83
N GLY A 283 16.15 23.79 9.93
CA GLY A 283 16.52 23.73 8.52
C GLY A 283 15.33 23.92 7.59
N ARG A 284 15.61 23.79 6.30
CA ARG A 284 14.59 23.62 5.26
C ARG A 284 14.99 22.45 4.38
N TYR A 285 14.03 21.60 4.08
CA TYR A 285 14.16 20.59 3.05
C TYR A 285 13.61 21.14 1.73
N SER A 286 14.45 21.15 0.71
CA SER A 286 14.04 21.35 -0.67
C SER A 286 14.49 20.12 -1.45
N PRO A 287 13.55 19.37 -2.06
CA PRO A 287 13.93 18.20 -2.86
C PRO A 287 14.80 18.64 -4.04
N THR A 288 15.82 17.84 -4.32
CA THR A 288 16.72 18.00 -5.45
C THR A 288 16.14 17.32 -6.68
N PHE A 289 16.80 17.50 -7.82
CA PHE A 289 16.48 16.75 -9.03
C PHE A 289 16.48 15.24 -8.80
N TRP A 290 17.42 14.71 -8.01
CA TRP A 290 17.57 13.28 -7.77
C TRP A 290 16.41 12.71 -6.95
N ASP A 291 15.91 13.45 -5.96
CA ASP A 291 14.75 13.03 -5.17
C ASP A 291 13.51 12.81 -6.06
N TRP A 292 13.25 13.75 -6.97
CA TRP A 292 12.16 13.64 -7.94
C TRP A 292 12.41 12.56 -8.99
N ALA A 293 13.64 12.45 -9.50
CA ALA A 293 14.00 11.43 -10.49
C ALA A 293 13.83 10.02 -9.92
N THR A 294 14.19 9.78 -8.65
CA THR A 294 13.99 8.49 -7.99
C THR A 294 12.49 8.20 -7.78
N LEU A 295 11.70 9.20 -7.35
CA LEU A 295 10.25 9.04 -7.20
C LEU A 295 9.58 8.68 -8.54
N ILE A 296 9.86 9.44 -9.60
CA ILE A 296 9.30 9.18 -10.94
C ILE A 296 9.83 7.85 -11.50
N GLY A 297 11.10 7.53 -11.29
CA GLY A 297 11.71 6.26 -11.72
C GLY A 297 11.01 5.06 -11.09
N THR A 298 10.68 5.12 -9.79
CA THR A 298 9.94 4.05 -9.11
C THR A 298 8.48 3.93 -9.58
N MET A 299 7.82 5.05 -9.93
CA MET A 299 6.52 5.00 -10.62
C MET A 299 6.63 4.33 -11.99
N GLY A 300 7.69 4.62 -12.75
CA GLY A 300 7.98 3.96 -14.03
C GLY A 300 8.24 2.46 -13.89
N MET A 301 9.01 2.05 -12.87
CA MET A 301 9.22 0.65 -12.54
C MET A 301 7.89 -0.04 -12.19
N PHE A 302 7.05 0.59 -11.37
CA PHE A 302 5.75 0.07 -11.00
C PHE A 302 4.86 -0.14 -12.23
N ALA A 303 4.74 0.88 -13.09
CA ALA A 303 3.94 0.80 -14.32
C ALA A 303 4.49 -0.28 -15.28
N THR A 304 5.80 -0.41 -15.40
CA THR A 304 6.45 -1.43 -16.25
C THR A 304 6.12 -2.84 -15.76
N LEU A 305 6.26 -3.10 -14.46
CA LEU A 305 5.92 -4.40 -13.86
C LEU A 305 4.42 -4.69 -13.98
N LEU A 306 3.57 -3.67 -13.80
CA LEU A 306 2.12 -3.80 -13.95
C LEU A 306 1.72 -4.15 -15.39
N PHE A 307 2.28 -3.46 -16.40
CA PHE A 307 1.99 -3.78 -17.79
C PHE A 307 2.51 -5.15 -18.20
N LEU A 308 3.67 -5.56 -17.69
CA LEU A 308 4.17 -6.92 -17.89
C LEU A 308 3.22 -7.96 -17.27
N PHE A 309 2.74 -7.70 -16.05
CA PHE A 309 1.74 -8.54 -15.39
C PHE A 309 0.45 -8.66 -16.22
N VAL A 310 -0.18 -7.54 -16.59
CA VAL A 310 -1.44 -7.54 -17.37
C VAL A 310 -1.26 -8.20 -18.74
N ARG A 311 -0.06 -8.14 -19.33
CA ARG A 311 0.22 -8.71 -20.65
C ARG A 311 0.45 -10.23 -20.62
N VAL A 312 1.07 -10.75 -19.56
CA VAL A 312 1.59 -12.12 -19.49
C VAL A 312 0.74 -13.04 -18.61
N LEU A 313 0.07 -12.47 -17.61
CA LEU A 313 -0.71 -13.19 -16.59
C LEU A 313 -2.18 -12.73 -16.62
N PRO A 314 -3.12 -13.55 -16.11
CA PRO A 314 -4.52 -13.18 -16.09
C PRO A 314 -4.75 -12.09 -15.03
N ALA A 315 -5.34 -10.96 -15.45
CA ALA A 315 -5.64 -9.83 -14.57
C ALA A 315 -6.83 -10.09 -13.63
N ILE A 316 -7.67 -11.08 -13.96
CA ILE A 316 -8.83 -11.52 -13.19
C ILE A 316 -8.66 -13.03 -12.94
N SER A 317 -8.95 -13.49 -11.74
CA SER A 317 -8.89 -14.91 -11.38
C SER A 317 -9.92 -15.72 -12.18
N ILE A 318 -9.46 -16.60 -13.07
CA ILE A 318 -10.36 -17.35 -13.97
C ILE A 318 -11.09 -18.44 -13.19
N ALA A 319 -10.39 -19.09 -12.24
CA ALA A 319 -10.93 -20.10 -11.37
C ALA A 319 -12.10 -19.58 -10.51
N GLU A 320 -11.88 -18.51 -9.74
CA GLU A 320 -12.90 -17.94 -8.86
C GLU A 320 -14.07 -17.35 -9.64
N MET A 321 -13.82 -16.73 -10.81
CA MET A 321 -14.92 -16.25 -11.66
C MET A 321 -15.79 -17.39 -12.19
N ARG A 322 -15.22 -18.56 -12.50
CA ARG A 322 -16.01 -19.73 -12.92
C ARG A 322 -16.83 -20.30 -11.77
N GLU A 323 -16.27 -20.30 -10.57
CA GLU A 323 -16.98 -20.71 -9.34
C GLU A 323 -18.18 -19.78 -9.09
N LEU A 324 -17.96 -18.46 -9.14
CA LEU A 324 -19.03 -17.45 -8.96
C LEU A 324 -20.15 -17.59 -10.00
N VAL A 325 -19.81 -17.84 -11.27
CA VAL A 325 -20.80 -18.08 -12.34
C VAL A 325 -21.58 -19.37 -12.11
N ALA A 326 -20.93 -20.42 -11.59
CA ALA A 326 -21.60 -21.67 -11.26
C ALA A 326 -22.58 -21.46 -10.09
N GLU A 327 -22.15 -20.81 -9.00
CA GLU A 327 -22.99 -20.49 -7.84
C GLU A 327 -24.22 -19.65 -8.23
N THR A 328 -24.01 -18.55 -8.97
CA THR A 328 -25.12 -17.70 -9.43
C THR A 328 -26.09 -18.45 -10.34
N SER A 329 -25.60 -19.35 -11.20
CA SER A 329 -26.47 -20.18 -12.06
C SER A 329 -27.27 -21.25 -11.31
N GLU A 330 -26.81 -21.65 -10.12
CA GLU A 330 -27.55 -22.56 -9.23
C GLU A 330 -28.59 -21.81 -8.40
N GLU A 331 -28.29 -20.59 -7.95
CA GLU A 331 -29.25 -19.72 -7.26
C GLU A 331 -30.42 -19.27 -8.14
N GLU A 332 -30.20 -19.12 -9.45
CA GLU A 332 -31.24 -18.74 -10.43
C GLU A 332 -32.18 -19.89 -10.84
N LYS A 333 -31.86 -21.15 -10.50
CA LYS A 333 -32.65 -22.35 -10.85
C LYS A 333 -33.69 -22.72 -9.80
#